data_AF-A0A537TBM8-F1
#
_entry.id   AF-A0A537TBM8-F1
#
_cell.length_a   1.000
_cell.length_b   1.000
_cell.length_c   1.000
_cell.angle_alpha   90.00
_cell.angle_beta   90.00
_cell.angle_gamma   90.00
#
_symmetry.space_group_name_H-M   'P 1'
#
loop_
_entity.id
_entity.type
_entity.pdbx_description
1 polymer ?
#
loop_
_entity_poly.entity_id
_entity_poly.type
_entity_poly.pdbx_seq_one_letter_code
_entity_poly.pdbx_strand_id
1 'polypeptide(L)'
;MITRKSSKVIVLGITGRQGTFWTEKMLAYGTQVVGGVNPKRAGGRHCDVPIFGSTAEAVRDTGGDVAVMFIPPATAREAAVSAMEAGIKHLVVLTEHIPAQDVMAMLAAAARHGTCIVGPNTAGLVTPGECFIGIMPAFVPSVFKPGHVGVISRSGSLGTLVCLKLTQSGLG
;
A
#
# COMPACT_ATOMS: atom_id res chain seq x y z
N MET A 1 -9.76 -7.40 0.76
CA MET A 1 -9.15 -6.61 -0.33
C MET A 1 -8.23 -7.53 -1.13
N ILE A 2 -8.36 -7.57 -2.45
CA ILE A 2 -7.41 -8.25 -3.35
C ILE A 2 -6.97 -7.22 -4.38
N THR A 3 -5.67 -7.00 -4.53
CA THR A 3 -5.09 -6.08 -5.50
C THR A 3 -4.73 -6.81 -6.78
N ARG A 4 -4.92 -6.19 -7.93
CA ARG A 4 -4.58 -6.79 -9.24
C ARG A 4 -3.64 -5.86 -9.99
N LYS A 5 -3.08 -6.36 -11.10
CA LYS A 5 -2.22 -5.54 -11.97
C LYS A 5 -2.89 -4.24 -12.45
N SER A 6 -4.21 -4.24 -12.62
CA SER A 6 -5.01 -3.08 -13.02
C SER A 6 -5.35 -2.10 -11.88
N SER A 7 -5.01 -2.43 -10.63
CA SER A 7 -5.25 -1.56 -9.48
C SER A 7 -4.33 -0.35 -9.55
N LYS A 8 -4.90 0.85 -9.59
CA LYS A 8 -4.15 2.11 -9.66
C LYS A 8 -3.77 2.59 -8.26
N VAL A 9 -2.47 2.56 -7.97
CA VAL A 9 -1.92 2.80 -6.63
C VAL A 9 -1.37 4.21 -6.50
N ILE A 10 -1.77 4.93 -5.44
CA ILE A 10 -1.22 6.21 -5.02
C ILE A 10 -0.32 6.01 -3.79
N VAL A 11 0.87 6.60 -3.79
CA VAL A 11 1.83 6.47 -2.67
C VAL A 11 1.85 7.74 -1.82
N LEU A 12 1.37 7.64 -0.57
CA LEU A 12 1.43 8.74 0.39
C LEU A 12 2.79 8.72 1.09
N GLY A 13 3.55 9.83 1.02
CA GLY A 13 4.92 9.89 1.53
C GLY A 13 5.97 9.35 0.55
N ILE A 14 5.67 9.37 -0.76
CA ILE A 14 6.51 8.79 -1.83
C ILE A 14 7.98 9.25 -1.80
N THR A 15 8.25 10.51 -1.47
CA THR A 15 9.60 11.08 -1.49
C THR A 15 10.41 10.81 -0.23
N GLY A 16 9.83 10.14 0.77
CA GLY A 16 10.57 9.65 1.93
C GLY A 16 11.47 8.49 1.56
N ARG A 17 12.48 8.17 2.38
CA ARG A 17 13.43 7.08 2.10
C ARG A 17 12.74 5.74 1.83
N GLN A 18 11.81 5.35 2.70
CA GLN A 18 11.04 4.10 2.56
C GLN A 18 10.06 4.18 1.39
N GLY A 19 9.34 5.29 1.25
CA GLY A 19 8.42 5.51 0.13
C GLY A 19 9.11 5.38 -1.22
N THR A 20 10.31 5.96 -1.37
CA THR A 20 11.11 5.90 -2.59
C THR A 20 11.49 4.46 -2.91
N PHE A 21 12.17 3.80 -1.96
CA PHE A 21 12.68 2.45 -2.14
C PHE A 21 11.57 1.46 -2.52
N TRP A 22 10.45 1.48 -1.79
CA TRP A 22 9.37 0.53 -2.06
C TRP A 22 8.55 0.89 -3.29
N THR A 23 8.45 2.17 -3.65
CA THR A 23 7.82 2.58 -4.92
C THR A 23 8.60 2.06 -6.12
N GLU A 24 9.93 2.18 -6.12
CA GLU A 24 10.79 1.62 -7.17
C GLU A 24 10.61 0.11 -7.30
N LYS A 25 10.54 -0.62 -6.17
CA LYS A 25 10.30 -2.07 -6.19
C LYS A 25 8.90 -2.43 -6.69
N MET A 26 7.86 -1.69 -6.28
CA MET A 26 6.49 -1.88 -6.76
C MET A 26 6.41 -1.67 -8.27
N LEU A 27 6.97 -0.58 -8.78
CA LEU A 27 7.05 -0.29 -10.22
C LEU A 27 7.81 -1.39 -10.98
N ALA A 28 9.00 -1.78 -10.50
CA ALA A 28 9.82 -2.81 -11.13
C ALA A 28 9.14 -4.19 -11.17
N TYR A 29 8.26 -4.47 -10.21
CA TYR A 29 7.48 -5.73 -10.17
C TYR A 29 6.22 -5.69 -11.05
N GLY A 30 5.81 -4.50 -11.52
CA GLY A 30 4.64 -4.32 -12.38
C GLY A 30 3.39 -3.80 -11.67
N THR A 31 3.48 -3.37 -10.41
CA THR A 31 2.39 -2.64 -9.74
C THR A 31 2.14 -1.32 -10.46
N GLN A 32 0.87 -1.04 -10.79
CA GLN A 32 0.47 0.21 -11.47
C GLN A 32 0.43 1.38 -10.48
N VAL A 33 1.61 1.89 -10.08
CA VAL A 33 1.72 3.13 -9.32
C VAL A 33 1.46 4.31 -10.26
N VAL A 34 0.42 5.10 -9.98
CA VAL A 34 -0.03 6.19 -10.86
C VAL A 34 0.39 7.58 -10.36
N GLY A 35 0.89 7.66 -9.13
CA GLY A 35 1.35 8.92 -8.55
C GLY A 35 1.72 8.79 -7.09
N GLY A 36 2.29 9.85 -6.55
CA GLY A 36 2.48 9.98 -5.12
C GLY A 36 2.12 11.36 -4.59
N VAL A 37 2.00 11.47 -3.27
CA VAL A 37 1.60 12.72 -2.62
C VAL A 37 2.73 13.26 -1.76
N ASN A 38 3.10 14.51 -2.03
CA ASN A 38 3.93 15.33 -1.16
C ASN A 38 3.60 16.82 -1.41
N PRO A 39 2.91 17.50 -0.48
CA PRO A 39 2.54 18.92 -0.62
C PRO A 39 3.72 19.83 -0.96
N LYS A 40 4.91 19.56 -0.43
CA LYS A 40 6.10 20.39 -0.61
C LYS A 40 6.79 20.18 -1.97
N ARG A 41 6.36 19.19 -2.76
CA ARG A 41 6.96 18.82 -4.05
C ARG A 41 5.92 18.61 -5.15
N ALA A 42 4.72 19.18 -4.96
CA ALA A 42 3.63 19.11 -5.93
C ALA A 42 4.04 19.65 -7.31
N GLY A 43 3.52 19.04 -8.37
CA GLY A 43 3.84 19.40 -9.76
C GLY A 43 5.14 18.81 -10.29
N GLY A 44 5.94 18.17 -9.43
CA GLY A 44 7.16 17.47 -9.81
C GLY A 44 6.93 16.00 -10.19
N ARG A 45 8.03 15.28 -10.35
CA ARG A 45 8.07 13.83 -10.56
C ARG A 45 9.04 13.17 -9.58
N HIS A 46 8.78 11.92 -9.21
CA HIS A 46 9.66 11.08 -8.40
C HIS A 46 9.36 9.61 -8.69
N CYS A 47 10.38 8.74 -8.70
CA CYS A 47 10.23 7.35 -9.16
C CYS A 47 9.47 7.24 -10.50
N ASP A 48 9.69 8.18 -11.43
CA ASP A 48 9.01 8.26 -12.72
C ASP A 48 7.47 8.34 -12.68
N VAL A 49 6.91 8.81 -11.56
CA VAL A 49 5.47 9.10 -11.42
C VAL A 49 5.23 10.55 -10.98
N PRO A 50 4.09 11.16 -11.32
CA PRO A 50 3.77 12.53 -10.89
C PRO A 50 3.61 12.64 -9.37
N ILE A 51 3.99 13.80 -8.82
CA ILE A 51 3.75 14.17 -7.43
C ILE A 51 2.61 15.19 -7.35
N PHE A 52 1.63 14.88 -6.51
CA PHE A 52 0.48 15.73 -6.22
C PHE A 52 0.61 16.41 -4.86
N GLY A 53 -0.08 17.55 -4.71
CA GLY A 53 -0.12 18.29 -3.46
C GLY A 53 -1.04 17.64 -2.44
N SER A 54 -2.10 16.98 -2.90
CA SER A 54 -3.08 16.29 -2.05
C SER A 54 -3.50 14.95 -2.64
N THR A 55 -4.07 14.08 -1.79
CA THR A 55 -4.67 12.82 -2.27
C THR A 55 -5.86 13.09 -3.19
N ALA A 56 -6.66 14.12 -2.92
CA ALA A 56 -7.79 14.50 -3.77
C ALA A 56 -7.37 14.87 -5.20
N GLU A 57 -6.27 15.61 -5.35
CA GLU A 57 -5.67 15.89 -6.66
C GLU A 57 -5.22 14.61 -7.36
N ALA A 58 -4.48 13.76 -6.64
CA ALA A 58 -4.01 12.50 -7.19
C ALA A 58 -5.15 11.60 -7.67
N VAL A 59 -6.22 11.45 -6.89
CA VAL A 59 -7.41 10.67 -7.26
C VAL A 59 -8.08 11.27 -8.49
N ARG A 60 -8.34 12.58 -8.49
CA ARG A 60 -9.00 13.27 -9.61
C ARG A 60 -8.24 13.10 -10.92
N ASP A 61 -6.92 13.27 -10.89
CA ASP A 61 -6.11 13.34 -12.12
C ASP A 61 -5.70 11.95 -12.64
N THR A 62 -5.68 10.93 -11.78
CA THR A 62 -5.21 9.57 -12.15
C THR A 62 -6.31 8.51 -12.13
N GLY A 63 -7.40 8.76 -11.40
CA GLY A 63 -8.42 7.77 -11.06
C GLY A 63 -7.91 6.66 -10.14
N GLY A 64 -6.84 6.91 -9.36
CA GLY A 64 -6.34 5.96 -8.37
C GLY A 64 -7.30 5.78 -7.20
N ASP A 65 -7.61 4.55 -6.84
CA ASP A 65 -8.56 4.18 -5.78
C ASP A 65 -7.93 3.32 -4.67
N VAL A 66 -6.66 2.93 -4.85
CA VAL A 66 -5.82 2.25 -3.87
C VAL A 66 -4.72 3.19 -3.39
N ALA A 67 -4.47 3.25 -2.09
CA ALA A 67 -3.34 3.99 -1.53
C ALA A 67 -2.50 3.16 -0.56
N VAL A 68 -1.21 3.45 -0.52
CA VAL A 68 -0.26 2.92 0.49
C VAL A 68 0.43 4.06 1.21
N MET A 69 0.52 3.94 2.54
CA MET A 69 1.07 4.97 3.40
C MET A 69 2.48 4.64 3.90
N PHE A 70 3.44 5.49 3.55
CA PHE A 70 4.75 5.59 4.18
C PHE A 70 4.83 6.86 5.04
N ILE A 71 3.83 7.03 5.92
CA ILE A 71 3.63 8.23 6.74
C ILE A 71 4.02 7.95 8.19
N PRO A 72 4.77 8.82 8.88
CA PRO A 72 5.10 8.63 10.30
C PRO A 72 3.86 8.52 11.21
N PRO A 73 3.97 7.90 12.40
CA PRO A 73 2.81 7.62 13.25
C PRO A 73 2.03 8.89 13.65
N ALA A 74 2.76 9.97 13.96
CA ALA A 74 2.19 11.24 14.42
C ALA A 74 1.24 11.91 13.41
N THR A 75 1.38 11.62 12.12
CA THR A 75 0.55 12.22 11.06
C THR A 75 -0.25 11.19 10.27
N ALA A 76 -0.21 9.92 10.68
CA ALA A 76 -0.86 8.83 9.95
C ALA A 76 -2.39 8.98 9.94
N ARG A 77 -3.01 9.37 11.07
CA ARG A 77 -4.47 9.56 11.12
C ARG A 77 -4.96 10.59 10.11
N GLU A 78 -4.35 11.77 10.10
CA GLU A 78 -4.74 12.87 9.22
C GLU A 78 -4.61 12.45 7.75
N ALA A 79 -3.48 11.85 7.38
CA ALA A 79 -3.25 11.35 6.03
C ALA A 79 -4.25 10.26 5.62
N ALA A 80 -4.58 9.34 6.53
CA ALA A 80 -5.55 8.27 6.27
C ALA A 80 -6.97 8.81 6.07
N VAL A 81 -7.42 9.72 6.94
CA VAL A 81 -8.76 10.35 6.82
C VAL A 81 -8.85 11.16 5.54
N SER A 82 -7.84 11.99 5.24
CA SER A 82 -7.79 12.76 3.99
C SER A 82 -7.82 11.87 2.75
N ALA A 83 -7.16 10.70 2.79
CA ALA A 83 -7.22 9.74 1.70
C ALA A 83 -8.63 9.14 1.51
N MET A 84 -9.32 8.82 2.59
CA MET A 84 -10.70 8.31 2.55
C MET A 84 -11.67 9.36 2.00
N GLU A 85 -11.54 10.61 2.44
CA GLU A 85 -12.33 11.74 1.95
C GLU A 85 -12.09 12.02 0.45
N ALA A 86 -10.85 11.82 -0.01
CA ALA A 86 -10.48 11.91 -1.42
C ALA A 86 -11.06 10.79 -2.30
N GLY A 87 -11.70 9.76 -1.71
CA GLY A 87 -12.34 8.68 -2.45
C GLY A 87 -11.53 7.38 -2.55
N ILE A 88 -10.40 7.25 -1.82
CA ILE A 88 -9.66 5.99 -1.74
C ILE A 88 -10.56 4.90 -1.15
N LYS A 89 -10.73 3.80 -1.89
CA LYS A 89 -11.53 2.63 -1.49
C LYS A 89 -10.72 1.59 -0.75
N HIS A 90 -9.41 1.61 -0.95
CA HIS A 90 -8.49 0.64 -0.38
C HIS A 90 -7.24 1.31 0.17
N LEU A 91 -7.03 1.21 1.47
CA LEU A 91 -5.90 1.88 2.15
C LEU A 91 -5.00 0.86 2.85
N VAL A 92 -3.73 0.80 2.45
CA VAL A 92 -2.70 -0.03 3.07
C VAL A 92 -1.86 0.84 4.01
N VAL A 93 -1.91 0.55 5.31
CA VAL A 93 -1.24 1.34 6.36
C VAL A 93 -0.10 0.53 6.95
N LEU A 94 1.12 0.79 6.51
CA LEU A 94 2.31 0.04 6.94
C LEU A 94 2.79 0.47 8.34
N THR A 95 2.57 1.74 8.67
CA THR A 95 3.12 2.42 9.84
C THR A 95 2.80 1.69 11.14
N GLU A 96 3.84 1.46 11.94
CA GLU A 96 3.75 0.92 13.30
C GLU A 96 3.59 2.02 14.34
N HIS A 97 3.19 1.67 15.56
CA HIS A 97 3.10 2.60 16.71
C HIS A 97 2.14 3.79 16.53
N ILE A 98 1.13 3.67 15.67
CA ILE A 98 0.01 4.63 15.64
C ILE A 98 -0.79 4.47 16.95
N PRO A 99 -1.08 5.55 17.69
CA PRO A 99 -1.87 5.48 18.91
C PRO A 99 -3.23 4.81 18.68
N ALA A 100 -3.67 3.95 19.60
CA ALA A 100 -4.92 3.20 19.44
C ALA A 100 -6.15 4.10 19.21
N GLN A 101 -6.18 5.28 19.85
CA GLN A 101 -7.24 6.27 19.64
C GLN A 101 -7.30 6.79 18.20
N ASP A 102 -6.14 6.98 17.59
CA ASP A 102 -6.04 7.40 16.19
C ASP A 102 -6.47 6.27 15.24
N VAL A 103 -6.12 5.01 15.57
CA VAL A 103 -6.60 3.85 14.82
C VAL A 103 -8.13 3.74 14.89
N MET A 104 -8.75 3.95 16.06
CA MET A 104 -10.21 3.97 16.20
C MET A 104 -10.85 5.06 15.33
N ALA A 105 -10.26 6.26 15.30
CA ALA A 105 -10.74 7.35 14.46
C ALA A 105 -10.61 7.01 12.96
N MET A 106 -9.51 6.38 12.54
CA MET A 106 -9.31 5.93 11.16
C MET A 106 -10.36 4.87 10.75
N LEU A 107 -10.66 3.91 11.62
CA LEU A 107 -11.67 2.88 11.35
C LEU A 107 -13.09 3.47 11.26
N ALA A 108 -13.42 4.45 12.12
CA ALA A 108 -14.70 5.15 12.05
C ALA A 108 -14.84 5.96 10.75
N ALA A 109 -13.79 6.65 10.31
CA ALA A 109 -13.77 7.33 9.02
C ALA A 109 -13.89 6.34 7.85
N ALA A 110 -13.17 5.22 7.90
CA ALA A 110 -13.26 4.19 6.87
C ALA A 110 -14.68 3.64 6.70
N ALA A 111 -15.40 3.40 7.80
CA ALA A 111 -16.80 2.98 7.77
C ALA A 111 -17.71 4.03 7.11
N ARG A 112 -17.51 5.32 7.40
CA ARG A 112 -18.28 6.42 6.79
C ARG A 112 -18.05 6.57 5.28
N HIS A 113 -16.83 6.36 4.82
CA HIS A 113 -16.43 6.61 3.43
C HIS A 113 -16.42 5.33 2.55
N GLY A 114 -16.74 4.17 3.15
CA GLY A 114 -16.73 2.88 2.47
C GLY A 114 -15.32 2.43 2.07
N THR A 115 -14.32 2.74 2.89
CA THR A 115 -12.91 2.38 2.65
C THR A 115 -12.56 1.11 3.40
N CYS A 116 -11.87 0.18 2.76
CA CYS A 116 -11.28 -0.99 3.40
C CYS A 116 -9.83 -0.68 3.79
N ILE A 117 -9.48 -0.86 5.07
CA ILE A 117 -8.11 -0.71 5.57
C ILE A 117 -7.44 -2.08 5.70
N VAL A 118 -6.19 -2.19 5.25
CA VAL A 118 -5.26 -3.26 5.62
C VAL A 118 -4.15 -2.65 6.49
N GLY A 119 -4.00 -3.16 7.71
CA GLY A 119 -3.16 -2.57 8.75
C GLY A 119 -3.98 -1.84 9.82
N PRO A 120 -3.39 -0.92 10.60
CA PRO A 120 -1.98 -0.50 10.58
C PRO A 120 -1.02 -1.62 10.98
N ASN A 121 0.29 -1.34 10.96
CA ASN A 121 1.33 -2.34 11.22
C ASN A 121 1.16 -3.60 10.36
N THR A 122 1.28 -3.44 9.04
CA THR A 122 1.20 -4.54 8.08
C THR A 122 2.40 -4.52 7.14
N ALA A 123 2.80 -5.71 6.67
CA ALA A 123 3.76 -5.80 5.58
C ALA A 123 3.13 -5.49 4.20
N GLY A 124 1.80 -5.45 4.13
CA GLY A 124 1.04 -5.10 2.93
C GLY A 124 0.39 -6.31 2.26
N LEU A 125 0.38 -6.32 0.94
CA LEU A 125 -0.32 -7.31 0.10
C LEU A 125 0.60 -7.74 -1.04
N VAL A 126 0.56 -9.04 -1.39
CA VAL A 126 1.21 -9.58 -2.59
C VAL A 126 0.17 -10.35 -3.39
N THR A 127 0.09 -10.10 -4.68
CA THR A 127 -0.60 -10.96 -5.66
C THR A 127 0.47 -11.48 -6.60
N PRO A 128 0.99 -12.70 -6.37
CA PRO A 128 2.17 -13.20 -7.08
C PRO A 128 2.01 -13.15 -8.60
N GLY A 129 3.01 -12.60 -9.29
CA GLY A 129 3.01 -12.45 -10.75
C GLY A 129 2.18 -11.28 -11.28
N GLU A 130 1.46 -10.54 -10.43
CA GLU A 130 0.65 -9.39 -10.85
C GLU A 130 1.14 -8.07 -10.24
N CYS A 131 1.13 -7.97 -8.92
CA CYS A 131 1.45 -6.75 -8.21
C CYS A 131 1.75 -7.02 -6.73
N PHE A 132 2.34 -6.05 -6.05
CA PHE A 132 2.35 -5.99 -4.61
C PHE A 132 2.24 -4.55 -4.13
N ILE A 133 1.72 -4.38 -2.91
CA ILE A 133 1.56 -3.08 -2.25
C ILE A 133 2.07 -3.22 -0.83
N GLY A 134 3.21 -2.59 -0.53
CA GLY A 134 3.82 -2.62 0.80
C GLY A 134 5.30 -2.97 0.77
N ILE A 135 5.74 -3.76 1.73
CA ILE A 135 7.16 -4.05 2.02
C ILE A 135 7.51 -5.55 1.96
N MET A 136 6.58 -6.38 1.46
CA MET A 136 6.86 -7.80 1.27
C MET A 136 7.76 -8.03 0.03
N PRO A 137 8.68 -9.00 0.07
CA PRO A 137 9.61 -9.27 -1.02
C PRO A 137 8.95 -10.09 -2.15
N ALA A 138 7.89 -9.55 -2.76
CA ALA A 138 7.11 -10.20 -3.83
C ALA A 138 7.95 -10.66 -5.03
N PHE A 139 9.07 -9.98 -5.27
CA PHE A 139 10.04 -10.24 -6.33
C PHE A 139 10.98 -11.42 -6.05
N VAL A 140 10.80 -12.15 -4.94
CA VAL A 140 11.57 -13.36 -4.63
C VAL A 140 10.74 -14.61 -4.99
N PRO A 141 11.00 -15.26 -6.14
CA PRO A 141 10.14 -16.33 -6.66
C PRO A 141 10.13 -17.60 -5.80
N SER A 142 11.18 -17.81 -4.99
CA SER A 142 11.23 -18.91 -4.03
C SER A 142 10.28 -18.73 -2.85
N VAL A 143 9.76 -17.51 -2.63
CA VAL A 143 8.86 -17.17 -1.53
C VAL A 143 7.43 -17.00 -2.02
N PHE A 144 7.23 -16.29 -3.13
CA PHE A 144 5.91 -16.01 -3.70
C PHE A 144 5.80 -16.58 -5.11
N LYS A 145 4.88 -17.51 -5.30
CA LYS A 145 4.59 -18.14 -6.59
C LYS A 145 3.08 -18.11 -6.85
N PRO A 146 2.62 -17.88 -8.09
CA PRO A 146 1.19 -18.00 -8.40
C PRO A 146 0.66 -19.41 -8.12
N GLY A 147 -0.54 -19.48 -7.57
CA GLY A 147 -1.27 -20.73 -7.38
C GLY A 147 -2.69 -20.52 -6.86
N HIS A 148 -3.12 -21.33 -5.90
CA HIS A 148 -4.52 -21.47 -5.48
C HIS A 148 -4.73 -21.27 -3.99
N VAL A 149 -3.66 -21.03 -3.22
CA VAL A 149 -3.70 -20.89 -1.75
C VAL A 149 -3.64 -19.41 -1.35
N GLY A 150 -4.69 -18.93 -0.68
CA GLY A 150 -4.69 -17.60 -0.05
C GLY A 150 -4.05 -17.66 1.35
N VAL A 151 -3.14 -16.72 1.65
CA VAL A 151 -2.51 -16.59 2.97
C VAL A 151 -2.90 -15.27 3.61
N ILE A 152 -3.44 -15.34 4.83
CA ILE A 152 -3.73 -14.16 5.67
C ILE A 152 -2.97 -14.34 6.97
N SER A 153 -2.17 -13.34 7.35
CA SER A 153 -1.34 -13.38 8.55
C SER A 153 -1.31 -12.03 9.24
N ARG A 154 -1.30 -12.05 10.57
CA ARG A 154 -1.03 -10.86 11.40
C ARG A 154 0.46 -10.53 11.50
N SER A 155 1.34 -11.47 11.16
CA SER A 155 2.79 -11.30 11.19
C SER A 155 3.36 -11.35 9.76
N GLY A 156 4.12 -10.31 9.39
CA GLY A 156 4.78 -10.24 8.09
C GLY A 156 5.81 -11.35 7.89
N SER A 157 6.68 -11.58 8.88
CA SER A 157 7.73 -12.61 8.80
C SER A 157 7.14 -14.03 8.78
N LEU A 158 6.15 -14.32 9.63
CA LEU A 158 5.51 -15.63 9.65
C LEU A 158 4.68 -15.87 8.39
N GLY A 159 3.97 -14.85 7.89
CA GLY A 159 3.24 -14.95 6.62
C GLY A 159 4.17 -15.26 5.45
N THR A 160 5.31 -14.58 5.41
CA THR A 160 6.37 -14.82 4.40
C THR A 160 6.94 -16.24 4.52
N LEU A 161 7.16 -16.74 5.73
CA LEU A 161 7.61 -18.12 5.96
C LEU A 161 6.59 -19.16 5.49
N VAL A 162 5.30 -18.93 5.72
CA VAL A 162 4.23 -19.81 5.23
C VAL A 162 4.23 -19.84 3.70
N CYS A 163 4.31 -18.69 3.03
CA CYS A 163 4.40 -18.62 1.57
C CYS A 163 5.63 -19.36 1.01
N LEU A 164 6.79 -19.22 1.67
CA LEU A 164 8.00 -19.98 1.34
C LEU A 164 7.75 -21.50 1.44
N LYS A 165 7.10 -21.96 2.52
CA LYS A 165 6.81 -23.39 2.72
C LYS A 165 5.81 -23.95 1.71
N LEU A 166 4.81 -23.17 1.34
CA LEU A 166 3.88 -23.51 0.25
C LEU A 166 4.64 -23.67 -1.06
N THR A 167 5.46 -22.67 -1.42
CA THR A 167 6.26 -22.68 -2.65
C THR A 167 7.22 -23.89 -2.70
N GLN A 168 7.89 -24.20 -1.59
CA GLN A 168 8.78 -25.36 -1.45
C GLN A 168 8.04 -26.70 -1.60
N SER A 169 6.74 -26.74 -1.26
CA SER A 169 5.91 -27.93 -1.37
C SER A 169 5.23 -28.07 -2.74
N GLY A 170 5.62 -27.24 -3.72
CA GLY A 170 5.02 -27.22 -5.06
C GLY A 170 3.68 -26.51 -5.14
N LEU A 171 3.23 -25.86 -4.06
CA LEU A 171 2.03 -25.04 -4.02
C LEU A 171 2.36 -23.58 -4.34
N GLY A 172 1.31 -22.79 -4.55
CA GLY A 172 1.35 -21.34 -4.72
C GLY A 172 0.00 -20.74 -4.35
#